data_AF-A0A2T6EAM8-F1
#
_entry.id   AF-A0A2T6EAM8-F1
#
_cell.length_a   1.000
_cell.length_b   1.000
_cell.length_c   1.000
_cell.angle_alpha   90.00
_cell.angle_beta   90.00
_cell.angle_gamma   90.00
#
_symmetry.space_group_name_H-M   'P 1'
#
loop_
_entity.id
_entity.type
_entity.pdbx_description
1 polymer ?
#
loop_
_entity_poly.entity_id
_entity_poly.type
_entity_poly.pdbx_seq_one_letter_code
_entity_poly.pdbx_strand_id
1 'polypeptide(L)'
;MDSNIVSAIIGAFATVIAVVVAWLLQTSNNKKSAPKKLTTKPKGTTESPANTFSRRYLDNPSHYRFIKALPVMRKAVMENAREGWDTGITTDMRQASYDVIDFLEYAWLVIARFYPDKHWANQDAESYIRQYITDRFTFHWSKHEPNGPGSGGTIVGVQAGGDVISDLENLITDTVSALSIQGDFDFLAWKDEWLNKSSS
;
A
#
# COMPACT_ATOMS: atom_id res chain seq x y z
N MET A 1 26.71 -32.19 4.49
CA MET A 1 25.61 -31.29 4.07
C MET A 1 24.52 -32.19 3.53
N ASP A 2 23.48 -32.38 4.32
CA ASP A 2 22.51 -33.45 4.11
C ASP A 2 21.47 -33.03 3.07
N SER A 3 21.28 -33.88 2.05
CA SER A 3 20.36 -33.68 0.90
C SER A 3 18.88 -33.48 1.26
N ASN A 4 18.51 -33.56 2.54
CA ASN A 4 17.12 -33.46 3.01
C ASN A 4 16.67 -32.01 3.28
N ILE A 5 17.60 -31.05 3.38
CA ILE A 5 17.24 -29.62 3.57
C ILE A 5 16.97 -28.94 2.22
N VAL A 6 17.63 -29.38 1.16
CA VAL A 6 17.46 -28.81 -0.20
C VAL A 6 16.10 -29.21 -0.81
N SER A 7 15.54 -30.39 -0.49
CA SER A 7 14.24 -30.81 -1.05
C SER A 7 13.03 -30.16 -0.36
N ALA A 8 13.13 -29.83 0.93
CA ALA A 8 12.04 -29.18 1.68
C ALA A 8 11.82 -27.71 1.27
N ILE A 9 12.89 -27.00 0.88
CA ILE A 9 12.82 -25.60 0.45
C ILE A 9 12.24 -25.50 -0.97
N ILE A 10 12.51 -26.47 -1.85
CA ILE A 10 11.98 -26.47 -3.22
C ILE A 10 10.48 -26.83 -3.25
N GLY A 11 9.99 -27.62 -2.29
CA GLY A 11 8.57 -28.00 -2.20
C GLY A 11 7.61 -26.84 -1.86
N ALA A 12 8.06 -25.84 -1.10
CA ALA A 12 7.21 -24.73 -0.66
C ALA A 12 7.00 -23.65 -1.75
N PHE A 13 7.96 -23.46 -2.66
CA PHE A 13 7.82 -22.49 -3.76
C PHE A 13 6.91 -23.01 -4.89
N ALA A 14 6.85 -24.32 -5.12
CA ALA A 14 6.03 -24.91 -6.17
C ALA A 14 4.52 -24.80 -5.88
N THR A 15 4.10 -24.85 -4.62
CA THR A 15 2.68 -24.76 -4.22
C THR A 15 2.13 -23.34 -4.34
N VAL A 16 2.92 -22.32 -3.99
CA VAL A 16 2.49 -20.92 -4.12
C VAL A 16 2.32 -20.53 -5.59
N ILE A 17 3.23 -20.96 -6.47
CA ILE A 17 3.14 -20.70 -7.91
C ILE A 17 1.90 -21.40 -8.52
N ALA A 18 1.62 -22.63 -8.10
CA ALA A 18 0.44 -23.36 -8.59
C ALA A 18 -0.89 -22.70 -8.19
N VAL A 19 -0.98 -22.13 -6.98
CA VAL A 19 -2.18 -21.41 -6.51
C VAL A 19 -2.39 -20.10 -7.29
N VAL A 20 -1.33 -19.35 -7.56
CA VAL A 20 -1.41 -18.10 -8.33
C VAL A 20 -1.79 -18.37 -9.80
N VAL A 21 -1.23 -19.42 -10.41
CA VAL A 21 -1.58 -19.81 -11.79
C VAL A 21 -3.03 -20.32 -11.88
N ALA A 22 -3.49 -21.11 -10.90
CA ALA A 22 -4.88 -21.58 -10.85
C ALA A 22 -5.87 -20.40 -10.71
N TRP A 23 -5.56 -19.41 -9.87
CA TRP A 23 -6.39 -18.22 -9.69
C TRP A 23 -6.44 -17.34 -10.95
N LEU A 24 -5.29 -17.14 -11.63
CA LEU A 24 -5.23 -16.40 -12.89
C LEU A 24 -6.01 -17.09 -14.03
N LEU A 25 -5.99 -18.43 -14.08
CA LEU A 25 -6.77 -19.18 -15.07
C LEU A 25 -8.27 -19.19 -14.75
N GLN A 26 -8.66 -19.16 -13.47
CA GLN A 26 -10.07 -19.17 -13.05
C GLN A 26 -10.76 -17.82 -13.27
N THR A 27 -10.04 -16.70 -13.13
CA THR A 27 -10.57 -15.36 -13.39
C THR A 27 -10.73 -15.05 -14.88
N SER A 28 -9.93 -15.68 -15.74
CA SER A 28 -10.00 -15.53 -17.21
C SER A 28 -11.22 -16.22 -17.83
N ASN A 29 -11.63 -17.39 -17.30
CA ASN A 29 -12.69 -18.22 -17.91
C ASN A 29 -14.14 -17.74 -17.65
N ASN A 30 -14.36 -16.74 -16.78
CA ASN A 30 -15.71 -16.25 -16.47
C ASN A 30 -16.29 -15.23 -17.48
N LYS A 31 -15.67 -15.05 -18.64
CA LYS A 31 -16.17 -14.13 -19.70
C LYS A 31 -16.74 -14.87 -20.91
N LYS A 32 -17.75 -15.72 -20.74
CA LYS A 32 -18.60 -16.15 -21.88
C LYS A 32 -20.05 -16.38 -21.44
N SER A 33 -20.93 -15.42 -21.76
CA SER A 33 -22.35 -15.63 -22.07
C SER A 33 -22.93 -14.37 -22.73
N ALA A 34 -23.48 -14.51 -23.93
CA ALA A 34 -24.30 -13.54 -24.67
C ALA A 34 -25.56 -14.28 -25.18
N PRO A 35 -26.52 -13.67 -25.91
CA PRO A 35 -27.38 -12.50 -25.63
C PRO A 35 -28.89 -12.83 -25.81
N LYS A 36 -29.84 -11.92 -25.44
CA LYS A 36 -31.22 -11.97 -26.03
C LYS A 36 -32.00 -10.63 -26.05
N LYS A 37 -32.21 -10.15 -27.29
CA LYS A 37 -33.27 -9.35 -27.99
C LYS A 37 -34.16 -8.27 -27.30
N LEU A 38 -34.00 -7.04 -27.84
CA LEU A 38 -34.95 -5.98 -28.32
C LEU A 38 -36.41 -5.90 -27.86
N THR A 39 -36.85 -4.69 -27.40
CA THR A 39 -37.76 -3.76 -28.14
C THR A 39 -38.00 -2.37 -27.46
N THR A 40 -38.01 -1.32 -28.31
CA THR A 40 -38.75 0.00 -28.27
C THR A 40 -38.46 1.16 -27.27
N LYS A 41 -38.16 2.34 -27.85
CA LYS A 41 -37.97 3.74 -27.35
C LYS A 41 -39.26 4.42 -26.79
N PRO A 42 -39.27 5.69 -26.29
CA PRO A 42 -38.32 6.42 -25.40
C PRO A 42 -39.04 7.32 -24.34
N LYS A 43 -38.59 7.40 -23.07
CA LYS A 43 -38.73 8.63 -22.24
C LYS A 43 -38.12 8.49 -20.84
N GLY A 44 -37.38 9.52 -20.43
CA GLY A 44 -36.96 9.75 -19.05
C GLY A 44 -35.56 9.23 -18.77
N THR A 45 -34.56 10.10 -18.85
CA THR A 45 -33.25 9.88 -18.24
C THR A 45 -33.44 9.91 -16.73
N THR A 46 -33.83 8.78 -16.15
CA THR A 46 -33.70 8.56 -14.71
C THR A 46 -32.34 7.93 -14.52
N GLU A 47 -31.36 8.73 -14.09
CA GLU A 47 -30.11 8.21 -13.58
C GLU A 47 -30.42 7.14 -12.52
N SER A 48 -29.94 5.93 -12.75
CA SER A 48 -30.09 4.81 -11.81
C SER A 48 -29.28 5.16 -10.55
N PRO A 49 -29.87 5.10 -9.33
CA PRO A 49 -29.21 5.48 -8.08
C PRO A 49 -28.15 4.47 -7.60
N ALA A 50 -27.71 3.55 -8.47
CA ALA A 50 -26.79 2.47 -8.11
C ALA A 50 -25.29 2.84 -8.19
N ASN A 51 -24.93 4.06 -8.60
CA ASN A 51 -23.55 4.57 -8.62
C ASN A 51 -23.39 5.83 -7.76
N THR A 52 -24.14 5.94 -6.66
CA THR A 52 -23.87 6.96 -5.64
C THR A 52 -22.62 6.55 -4.88
N PHE A 53 -21.46 7.01 -5.34
CA PHE A 53 -20.15 6.86 -4.72
C PHE A 53 -20.26 7.16 -3.21
N SER A 54 -20.23 6.13 -2.37
CA SER A 54 -20.37 6.28 -0.92
C SER A 54 -19.06 6.78 -0.32
N ARG A 55 -18.78 8.07 -0.52
CA ARG A 55 -17.68 8.77 0.13
C ARG A 55 -17.90 8.77 1.65
N ARG A 56 -16.89 8.44 2.44
CA ARG A 56 -16.88 8.84 3.86
C ARG A 56 -16.62 10.34 3.91
N TYR A 57 -17.67 11.14 4.07
CA TYR A 57 -17.53 12.57 4.27
C TYR A 57 -16.86 12.85 5.62
N LEU A 58 -16.04 13.88 5.70
CA LEU A 58 -15.25 14.20 6.90
C LEU A 58 -16.07 14.84 8.03
N ASP A 59 -17.39 14.90 7.85
CA ASP A 59 -18.35 15.65 8.66
C ASP A 59 -18.53 15.09 10.09
N ASN A 60 -18.00 13.89 10.37
CA ASN A 60 -18.05 13.25 11.68
C ASN A 60 -16.64 13.18 12.32
N PRO A 61 -16.43 13.73 13.53
CA PRO A 61 -15.15 13.66 14.25
C PRO A 61 -14.57 12.24 14.41
N SER A 62 -15.41 11.20 14.41
CA SER A 62 -14.96 9.81 14.45
C SER A 62 -14.15 9.40 13.22
N HIS A 63 -14.34 10.07 12.09
CA HIS A 63 -13.64 9.80 10.84
C HIS A 63 -12.15 10.20 10.90
N TYR A 64 -11.81 11.23 11.68
CA TYR A 64 -10.41 11.62 11.88
C TYR A 64 -9.71 10.82 12.99
N ARG A 65 -10.41 9.96 13.75
CA ARG A 65 -9.76 9.23 14.87
C ARG A 65 -8.60 8.36 14.41
N PHE A 66 -8.75 7.69 13.26
CA PHE A 66 -7.67 6.90 12.68
C PHE A 66 -6.48 7.79 12.30
N ILE A 67 -6.73 8.89 11.58
CA ILE A 67 -5.70 9.85 11.18
C ILE A 67 -4.98 10.40 12.42
N LYS A 68 -5.73 10.82 13.44
CA LYS A 68 -5.19 11.30 14.73
C LYS A 68 -4.33 10.26 15.45
N ALA A 69 -4.62 8.98 15.31
CA ALA A 69 -3.87 7.91 15.95
C ALA A 69 -2.63 7.45 15.15
N LEU A 70 -2.48 7.87 13.88
CA LEU A 70 -1.37 7.46 13.03
C LEU A 70 0.03 7.70 13.63
N PRO A 71 0.34 8.86 14.24
CA PRO A 71 1.66 9.09 14.84
C PRO A 71 2.00 8.06 15.93
N VAL A 72 1.04 7.76 16.81
CA VAL A 72 1.22 6.77 17.89
C VAL A 72 1.41 5.36 17.32
N MET A 73 0.60 4.97 16.33
CA MET A 73 0.73 3.66 15.68
C MET A 73 2.06 3.51 14.93
N ARG A 74 2.46 4.55 14.18
CA ARG A 74 3.75 4.60 13.49
C ARG A 74 4.90 4.43 14.47
N LYS A 75 4.88 5.16 15.59
CA LYS A 75 5.92 5.07 16.60
C LYS A 75 6.10 3.64 17.10
N ALA A 76 5.01 2.94 17.42
CA ALA A 76 5.07 1.55 17.87
C ALA A 76 5.63 0.60 16.80
N VAL A 77 5.22 0.77 15.54
CA VAL A 77 5.75 -0.03 14.41
C VAL A 77 7.24 0.23 14.19
N MET A 78 7.67 1.49 14.25
CA MET A 78 9.08 1.87 14.14
C MET A 78 9.93 1.33 15.29
N GLU A 79 9.40 1.34 16.52
CA GLU A 79 10.08 0.76 17.69
C GLU A 79 10.28 -0.75 17.54
N ASN A 80 9.27 -1.48 17.05
CA ASN A 80 9.40 -2.91 16.77
C ASN A 80 10.38 -3.19 15.62
N ALA A 81 10.34 -2.41 14.54
CA ALA A 81 11.21 -2.58 13.38
C ALA A 81 12.70 -2.37 13.72
N ARG A 82 13.01 -1.55 14.74
CA ARG A 82 14.39 -1.37 15.21
C ARG A 82 15.07 -2.68 15.59
N GLU A 83 14.34 -3.61 16.20
CA GLU A 83 14.93 -4.91 16.58
C GLU A 83 15.51 -5.66 15.38
N GLY A 84 14.83 -5.60 14.21
CA GLY A 84 15.33 -6.20 12.98
C GLY A 84 16.42 -5.37 12.29
N TRP A 85 16.33 -4.04 12.34
CA TRP A 85 17.34 -3.15 11.78
C TRP A 85 18.68 -3.22 12.53
N ASP A 86 18.66 -3.41 13.84
CA ASP A 86 19.85 -3.43 14.70
C ASP A 86 20.62 -4.76 14.66
N THR A 87 20.10 -5.78 13.97
CA THR A 87 20.78 -7.08 13.81
C THR A 87 22.05 -7.00 12.95
N GLY A 88 22.12 -6.04 12.02
CA GLY A 88 23.15 -5.98 10.98
C GLY A 88 23.05 -7.07 9.91
N ILE A 89 22.05 -7.96 9.99
CA ILE A 89 21.81 -9.02 9.01
C ILE A 89 20.88 -8.47 7.94
N THR A 90 21.38 -8.33 6.70
CA THR A 90 20.63 -7.62 5.64
C THR A 90 19.25 -8.19 5.33
N THR A 91 19.05 -9.50 5.54
CA THR A 91 17.73 -10.14 5.37
C THR A 91 16.75 -9.66 6.45
N ASP A 92 17.17 -9.63 7.71
CA ASP A 92 16.35 -9.22 8.85
C ASP A 92 16.07 -7.71 8.79
N MET A 93 17.10 -6.92 8.45
CA MET A 93 16.96 -5.48 8.22
C MET A 93 15.94 -5.17 7.11
N ARG A 94 15.97 -5.94 6.01
CA ARG A 94 15.01 -5.78 4.92
C ARG A 94 13.60 -6.19 5.34
N GLN A 95 13.46 -7.26 6.11
CA GLN A 95 12.16 -7.69 6.62
C GLN A 95 11.55 -6.62 7.55
N ALA A 96 12.34 -6.05 8.46
CA ALA A 96 11.90 -4.95 9.31
C ALA A 96 11.39 -3.75 8.48
N SER A 97 12.04 -3.44 7.35
CA SER A 97 11.54 -2.41 6.44
C SER A 97 10.22 -2.79 5.79
N TYR A 98 10.00 -4.06 5.42
CA TYR A 98 8.72 -4.53 4.91
C TYR A 98 7.60 -4.43 5.95
N ASP A 99 7.87 -4.74 7.22
CA ASP A 99 6.87 -4.64 8.28
C ASP A 99 6.37 -3.18 8.44
N VAL A 100 7.27 -2.19 8.31
CA VAL A 100 6.91 -0.77 8.30
C VAL A 100 6.11 -0.41 7.05
N ILE A 101 6.53 -0.90 5.87
CA ILE A 101 5.84 -0.62 4.60
C ILE A 101 4.42 -1.19 4.60
N ASP A 102 4.20 -2.40 5.13
CA ASP A 102 2.88 -3.01 5.25
C ASP A 102 1.94 -2.14 6.12
N PHE A 103 2.46 -1.59 7.23
CA PHE A 103 1.72 -0.62 8.04
C PHE A 103 1.38 0.65 7.25
N LEU A 104 2.33 1.20 6.49
CA LEU A 104 2.11 2.42 5.71
C LEU A 104 1.15 2.19 4.53
N GLU A 105 1.21 1.03 3.87
CA GLU A 105 0.21 0.61 2.86
C GLU A 105 -1.19 0.57 3.49
N TYR A 106 -1.32 -0.11 4.62
CA TYR A 106 -2.59 -0.17 5.36
C TYR A 106 -3.09 1.22 5.75
N ALA A 107 -2.22 2.08 6.30
CA ALA A 107 -2.56 3.44 6.67
C ALA A 107 -3.10 4.23 5.48
N TRP A 108 -2.40 4.15 4.33
CA TRP A 108 -2.83 4.85 3.13
C TRP A 108 -4.14 4.29 2.58
N LEU A 109 -4.36 2.96 2.61
CA LEU A 109 -5.64 2.35 2.23
C LEU A 109 -6.81 2.81 3.10
N VAL A 110 -6.60 2.99 4.40
CA VAL A 110 -7.65 3.49 5.29
C VAL A 110 -7.94 4.96 4.99
N ILE A 111 -6.91 5.78 4.78
CA ILE A 111 -7.05 7.18 4.36
C ILE A 111 -7.75 7.27 3.00
N ALA A 112 -7.48 6.33 2.10
CA ALA A 112 -8.02 6.33 0.77
C ALA A 112 -9.56 6.26 0.74
N ARG A 113 -10.18 5.71 1.79
CA ARG A 113 -11.65 5.62 1.95
C ARG A 113 -12.36 6.97 2.09
N PHE A 114 -11.61 8.06 2.29
CA PHE A 114 -12.15 9.43 2.31
C PHE A 114 -12.29 10.05 0.91
N TYR A 115 -11.74 9.40 -0.11
CA TYR A 115 -11.85 9.80 -1.50
C TYR A 115 -12.93 8.97 -2.21
N PRO A 116 -13.49 9.47 -3.33
CA PRO A 116 -14.42 8.70 -4.15
C PRO A 116 -13.78 7.40 -4.68
N ASP A 117 -14.59 6.41 -5.01
CA ASP A 117 -14.10 5.25 -5.73
C ASP A 117 -13.46 5.68 -7.05
N LYS A 118 -12.40 4.98 -7.46
CA LYS A 118 -11.68 5.27 -8.71
C LYS A 118 -11.05 6.65 -8.79
N HIS A 119 -10.83 7.31 -7.64
CA HIS A 119 -10.23 8.64 -7.58
C HIS A 119 -8.80 8.67 -8.15
N TRP A 120 -8.00 7.63 -7.93
CA TRP A 120 -6.63 7.54 -8.42
C TRP A 120 -6.56 6.76 -9.73
N ALA A 121 -6.21 7.47 -10.81
CA ALA A 121 -5.99 6.89 -12.14
C ALA A 121 -7.14 5.99 -12.65
N ASN A 122 -8.39 6.24 -12.19
CA ASN A 122 -9.57 5.42 -12.49
C ASN A 122 -9.44 3.94 -12.05
N GLN A 123 -8.59 3.65 -11.06
CA GLN A 123 -8.34 2.33 -10.47
C GLN A 123 -8.92 2.26 -9.05
N ASP A 124 -9.22 1.05 -8.56
CA ASP A 124 -9.48 0.89 -7.14
C ASP A 124 -8.22 1.26 -6.31
N ALA A 125 -8.45 1.73 -5.08
CA ALA A 125 -7.37 2.24 -4.23
C ALA A 125 -6.30 1.19 -3.95
N GLU A 126 -6.69 -0.06 -3.77
CA GLU A 126 -5.78 -1.17 -3.47
C GLU A 126 -4.84 -1.45 -4.63
N SER A 127 -5.36 -1.57 -5.85
CA SER A 127 -4.55 -1.73 -7.06
C SER A 127 -3.61 -0.54 -7.26
N TYR A 128 -4.10 0.69 -7.12
CA TYR A 128 -3.29 1.89 -7.31
C TYR A 128 -2.13 1.97 -6.30
N ILE A 129 -2.42 1.75 -5.01
CA ILE A 129 -1.44 1.84 -3.93
C ILE A 129 -0.36 0.77 -4.07
N ARG A 130 -0.75 -0.49 -4.38
CA ARG A 130 0.22 -1.57 -4.60
C ARG A 130 1.11 -1.32 -5.82
N GLN A 131 0.53 -0.81 -6.90
CA GLN A 131 1.31 -0.44 -8.08
C GLN A 131 2.31 0.67 -7.73
N TYR A 132 1.86 1.70 -7.00
CA TYR A 132 2.74 2.77 -6.54
C TYR A 132 3.93 2.23 -5.74
N ILE A 133 3.70 1.38 -4.73
CA ILE A 133 4.76 0.77 -3.91
C ILE A 133 5.73 -0.04 -4.78
N THR A 134 5.20 -0.84 -5.71
CA THR A 134 6.00 -1.64 -6.65
C THR A 134 6.89 -0.76 -7.54
N ASP A 135 6.35 0.34 -8.04
CA ASP A 135 7.08 1.30 -8.86
C ASP A 135 8.19 2.01 -8.06
N ARG A 136 7.92 2.36 -6.79
CA ARG A 136 8.93 2.94 -5.90
C ARG A 136 10.06 1.98 -5.60
N PHE A 137 9.76 0.71 -5.32
CA PHE A 137 10.79 -0.33 -5.19
C PHE A 137 11.62 -0.47 -6.46
N THR A 138 10.97 -0.56 -7.62
CA THR A 138 11.65 -0.70 -8.92
C THR A 138 12.61 0.46 -9.17
N PHE A 139 12.15 1.69 -8.90
CA PHE A 139 12.97 2.90 -9.04
C PHE A 139 14.16 2.89 -8.08
N HIS A 140 13.95 2.67 -6.79
CA HIS A 140 15.04 2.75 -5.80
C HIS A 140 16.04 1.62 -5.96
N TRP A 141 15.60 0.41 -6.31
CA TRP A 141 16.50 -0.69 -6.63
C TRP A 141 17.42 -0.32 -7.79
N SER A 142 16.86 0.20 -8.88
CA SER A 142 17.62 0.65 -10.05
C SER A 142 18.59 1.79 -9.71
N LYS A 143 18.16 2.74 -8.86
CA LYS A 143 18.98 3.88 -8.41
C LYS A 143 20.20 3.43 -7.60
N HIS A 144 20.05 2.42 -6.75
CA HIS A 144 21.12 1.87 -5.92
C HIS A 144 22.02 0.88 -6.67
N GLU A 145 21.65 0.50 -7.88
CA GLU A 145 22.41 -0.42 -8.75
C GLU A 145 22.79 0.24 -10.08
N PRO A 146 23.65 1.29 -10.08
CA PRO A 146 23.98 2.07 -11.27
C PRO A 146 24.68 1.25 -12.37
N ASN A 147 25.26 0.09 -12.02
CA ASN A 147 25.91 -0.82 -12.96
C ASN A 147 24.99 -1.95 -13.45
N GLY A 148 23.70 -1.87 -13.15
CA GLY A 148 22.69 -2.85 -13.53
C GLY A 148 22.32 -3.83 -12.41
N PRO A 149 21.26 -4.64 -12.64
CA PRO A 149 20.67 -5.49 -11.61
C PRO A 149 21.66 -6.45 -10.94
N GLY A 150 21.66 -6.47 -9.61
CA GLY A 150 22.52 -7.32 -8.77
C GLY A 150 23.90 -6.75 -8.47
N SER A 151 24.23 -5.54 -8.95
CA SER A 151 25.56 -4.94 -8.76
C SER A 151 25.83 -4.39 -7.36
N GLY A 152 24.79 -4.11 -6.56
CA GLY A 152 24.96 -3.50 -5.22
C GLY A 152 24.95 -4.51 -4.06
N GLY A 153 24.78 -5.81 -4.33
CA GLY A 153 24.75 -6.84 -3.29
C GLY A 153 23.48 -6.80 -2.43
N THR A 154 23.54 -7.41 -1.24
CA THR A 154 22.35 -7.58 -0.39
C THR A 154 21.88 -6.29 0.30
N ILE A 155 22.76 -5.29 0.43
CA ILE A 155 22.44 -4.01 1.08
C ILE A 155 21.43 -3.17 0.29
N VAL A 156 21.36 -3.35 -1.03
CA VAL A 156 20.42 -2.64 -1.91
C VAL A 156 18.97 -2.82 -1.45
N GLY A 157 18.60 -4.03 -1.03
CA GLY A 157 17.24 -4.29 -0.55
C GLY A 157 16.91 -3.52 0.72
N VAL A 158 17.89 -3.31 1.61
CA VAL A 158 17.73 -2.50 2.82
C VAL A 158 17.59 -1.02 2.46
N GLN A 159 18.45 -0.51 1.56
CA GLN A 159 18.42 0.88 1.11
C GLN A 159 17.13 1.23 0.37
N ALA A 160 16.69 0.35 -0.55
CA ALA A 160 15.43 0.52 -1.25
C ALA A 160 14.23 0.50 -0.28
N GLY A 161 14.24 -0.38 0.72
CA GLY A 161 13.20 -0.40 1.75
C GLY A 161 13.13 0.91 2.53
N GLY A 162 14.28 1.44 2.99
CA GLY A 162 14.34 2.72 3.68
C GLY A 162 13.82 3.90 2.83
N ASP A 163 14.16 3.91 1.54
CA ASP A 163 13.68 4.95 0.62
C ASP A 163 12.17 4.85 0.35
N VAL A 164 11.61 3.64 0.21
CA VAL A 164 10.16 3.43 0.04
C VAL A 164 9.40 3.86 1.28
N ILE A 165 9.91 3.58 2.49
CA ILE A 165 9.33 4.08 3.75
C ILE A 165 9.24 5.61 3.71
N SER A 166 10.33 6.29 3.37
CA SER A 166 10.38 7.75 3.28
C SER A 166 9.36 8.31 2.28
N ASP A 167 9.23 7.70 1.10
CA ASP A 167 8.22 8.11 0.11
C ASP A 167 6.80 7.98 0.65
N LEU A 168 6.48 6.84 1.28
CA LEU A 168 5.15 6.58 1.81
C LEU A 168 4.81 7.51 2.98
N GLU A 169 5.77 7.82 3.85
CA GLU A 169 5.55 8.78 4.95
C GLU A 169 5.25 10.19 4.45
N ASN A 170 5.98 10.64 3.42
CA ASN A 170 5.72 11.93 2.78
C ASN A 170 4.37 11.93 2.08
N LEU A 171 4.04 10.87 1.35
CA LEU A 171 2.77 10.72 0.64
C LEU A 171 1.56 10.70 1.58
N ILE A 172 1.66 9.98 2.71
CA ILE A 172 0.64 9.98 3.75
C ILE A 172 0.50 11.38 4.34
N THR A 173 1.61 12.06 4.63
CA THR A 173 1.60 13.44 5.12
C THR A 173 0.85 14.37 4.17
N ASP A 174 1.15 14.29 2.87
CA ASP A 174 0.50 15.12 1.85
C ASP A 174 -0.99 14.78 1.70
N THR A 175 -1.35 13.51 1.77
CA THR A 175 -2.75 13.05 1.69
C THR A 175 -3.55 13.53 2.91
N VAL A 176 -2.97 13.43 4.12
CA VAL A 176 -3.59 13.96 5.35
C VAL A 176 -3.72 15.48 5.31
N SER A 177 -2.71 16.18 4.78
CA SER A 177 -2.77 17.64 4.56
C SER A 177 -3.93 18.04 3.65
N ALA A 178 -4.20 17.27 2.60
CA ALA A 178 -5.32 17.54 1.71
C ALA A 178 -6.68 17.36 2.40
N LEU A 179 -6.78 16.38 3.31
CA LEU A 179 -8.00 16.10 4.09
C LEU A 179 -8.20 17.08 5.25
N SER A 180 -7.14 17.69 5.79
CA SER A 180 -7.25 18.63 6.91
C SER A 180 -7.89 19.96 6.53
N ILE A 181 -7.89 20.34 5.25
CA ILE A 181 -8.50 21.59 4.76
C ILE A 181 -10.00 21.67 5.06
N GLN A 182 -10.66 20.53 5.23
CA GLN A 182 -12.12 20.43 5.35
C GLN A 182 -12.63 20.45 6.80
N GLY A 183 -11.78 20.61 7.83
CA GLY A 183 -12.23 20.53 9.22
C GLY A 183 -11.31 21.18 10.27
N ASP A 184 -11.74 21.11 11.53
CA ASP A 184 -10.99 21.53 12.72
C ASP A 184 -9.97 20.44 13.11
N PHE A 185 -8.90 20.35 12.32
CA PHE A 185 -7.81 19.41 12.51
C PHE A 185 -6.48 20.18 12.47
N ASP A 186 -5.75 20.18 13.59
CA ASP A 186 -4.42 20.77 13.66
C ASP A 186 -3.40 19.88 12.93
N PHE A 187 -3.29 20.09 11.63
CA PHE A 187 -2.37 19.37 10.77
C PHE A 187 -0.90 19.61 11.13
N LEU A 188 -0.55 20.81 11.61
CA LEU A 188 0.84 21.13 11.92
C LEU A 188 1.28 20.35 13.17
N ALA A 189 0.48 20.36 14.23
CA ALA A 189 0.75 19.55 15.42
C ALA A 189 0.80 18.05 15.07
N TRP A 190 -0.16 17.56 14.29
CA TRP A 190 -0.17 16.16 13.84
C TRP A 190 1.08 15.79 13.03
N LYS A 191 1.53 16.67 12.14
CA LYS A 191 2.71 16.43 11.29
C LYS A 191 3.98 16.39 12.13
N ASP A 192 4.10 17.26 13.12
CA ASP A 192 5.25 17.26 14.05
C ASP A 192 5.30 15.96 14.86
N GLU A 193 4.16 15.46 15.33
CA GLU A 193 4.07 14.15 15.96
C GLU A 193 4.40 13.01 14.97
N TRP A 194 3.83 13.04 13.76
CA TRP A 194 4.05 12.02 12.73
C TRP A 194 5.52 11.87 12.38
N LEU A 195 6.25 12.99 12.23
CA LEU A 195 7.67 13.02 11.88
C LEU A 195 8.59 12.86 13.10
N ASN A 196 8.05 12.64 14.30
CA ASN A 196 8.80 12.64 15.57
C ASN A 196 9.65 13.91 15.76
N LYS A 197 9.14 15.07 15.34
CA LYS A 197 9.76 16.39 15.57
C LYS A 197 9.33 17.03 16.89
N SER A 198 8.39 16.42 17.61
CA SER A 198 8.00 16.85 18.94
C SER A 198 9.01 16.36 20.00
N SER A 199 9.72 17.34 20.58
CA SER A 199 10.55 17.28 21.80
C SER A 199 11.87 16.48 21.74
N SER A 200 12.91 17.15 21.26
CA SER A 200 14.29 17.09 21.79
C SER A 200 14.49 18.16 22.85
#